data_AF-A0A128F8T4-F1
#
_entry.id   AF-A0A128F8T4-F1
#
_cell.length_a   1.000
_cell.length_b   1.000
_cell.length_c   1.000
_cell.angle_alpha   90.00
_cell.angle_beta   90.00
_cell.angle_gamma   90.00
#
_symmetry.space_group_name_H-M   'P 1'
#
loop_
_entity.id
_entity.type
_entity.pdbx_description
1 polymer ?
#
loop_
_entity_poly.entity_id
_entity_poly.type
_entity_poly.pdbx_seq_one_letter_code
_entity_poly.pdbx_strand_id
1 'polypeptide(L)'
;MIKVVSIPRIAAHAGSPFNLIHVRLYWVCPQCGDERGELVGTTSYDGSCRLYCDGWSNPCGHVDKYSAVKKEALANGLNEEVTA
;
A
#
# COMPACT_ATOMS: atom_id res chain seq x y z
N MET A 1 -14.57 3.02 -6.07
CA MET A 1 -14.41 4.02 -4.97
C MET A 1 -12.94 4.38 -4.80
N ILE A 2 -12.60 5.51 -4.16
CA ILE A 2 -11.21 5.85 -3.80
C ILE A 2 -11.02 5.57 -2.30
N LYS A 3 -9.90 4.95 -1.92
CA LYS A 3 -9.48 4.79 -0.52
C LYS A 3 -8.08 5.33 -0.29
N VAL A 4 -7.83 5.78 0.94
CA VAL A 4 -6.50 6.16 1.42
C VAL A 4 -5.92 4.96 2.18
N VAL A 5 -4.68 4.59 1.88
CA VAL A 5 -3.96 3.50 2.57
C VAL A 5 -2.61 3.97 3.05
N SER A 6 -2.18 3.43 4.18
CA SER A 6 -0.91 3.71 4.84
C SER A 6 0.05 2.57 4.55
N ILE A 7 1.13 2.83 3.81
CA ILE A 7 2.08 1.79 3.40
C ILE A 7 3.53 2.22 3.69
N PRO A 8 4.48 1.27 3.80
CA PRO A 8 5.89 1.62 3.91
C PRO A 8 6.38 2.39 2.67
N ARG A 9 7.02 3.53 2.90
CA ARG A 9 7.69 4.34 1.88
C ARG A 9 8.85 3.58 1.26
N ILE A 10 9.68 2.97 2.09
CA ILE A 10 10.88 2.23 1.70
C ILE A 10 10.89 0.85 2.36
N ALA A 11 11.62 -0.10 1.76
CA ALA A 11 11.77 -1.44 2.33
C ALA A 11 12.58 -1.40 3.64
N ALA A 12 13.70 -0.66 3.64
CA ALA A 12 14.56 -0.48 4.80
C ALA A 12 14.01 0.61 5.75
N HIS A 13 12.80 0.40 6.30
CA HIS A 13 12.07 1.42 7.04
C HIS A 13 12.53 1.59 8.50
N ALA A 14 13.39 0.71 9.03
CA ALA A 14 13.89 0.77 10.41
C ALA A 14 12.78 0.89 11.49
N GLY A 15 11.55 0.48 11.16
CA GLY A 15 10.36 0.64 12.02
C GLY A 15 9.94 2.09 12.29
N SER A 16 10.53 3.05 11.57
CA SER A 16 10.29 4.48 11.79
C SER A 16 8.95 4.92 11.20
N PRO A 17 8.09 5.64 11.96
CA PRO A 17 6.84 6.20 11.43
C PRO A 17 7.07 7.23 10.33
N PHE A 18 8.25 7.86 10.25
CA PHE A 18 8.62 8.76 9.14
C PHE A 18 8.76 8.02 7.79
N ASN A 19 8.80 6.68 7.82
CA ASN A 19 8.80 5.84 6.63
C ASN A 19 7.41 5.27 6.31
N LEU A 20 6.34 5.83 6.88
CA LEU A 20 4.96 5.56 6.50
C LEU A 20 4.46 6.67 5.56
N ILE A 21 3.85 6.30 4.44
CA ILE A 21 3.21 7.24 3.52
C ILE A 21 1.73 6.88 3.35
N HIS A 22 0.92 7.88 3.04
CA HIS A 22 -0.49 7.71 2.71
C HIS A 22 -0.69 7.90 1.21
N VAL A 23 -1.33 6.93 0.55
CA VAL A 23 -1.62 7.00 -0.88
C VAL A 23 -3.10 6.78 -1.16
N ARG A 24 -3.61 7.49 -2.15
CA ARG A 24 -4.97 7.34 -2.69
C ARG A 24 -4.95 6.38 -3.85
N LEU A 25 -5.83 5.38 -3.82
CA LEU A 25 -5.98 4.38 -4.86
C LEU A 25 -7.44 4.29 -5.27
N TYR A 26 -7.68 4.03 -6.56
CA TYR A 26 -8.93 3.41 -6.96
C TYR A 26 -8.97 2.03 -6.29
N TRP A 27 -10.05 1.74 -5.59
CA TRP A 27 -10.19 0.51 -4.81
C TRP A 27 -10.57 -0.67 -5.70
N VAL A 28 -9.75 -0.92 -6.71
CA VAL A 28 -9.95 -1.93 -7.74
C VAL A 28 -8.65 -2.71 -7.90
N CYS A 29 -8.78 -4.03 -7.92
CA CYS A 29 -7.70 -4.95 -8.15
C CYS A 29 -7.15 -4.77 -9.58
N PRO A 30 -5.86 -4.46 -9.77
CA PRO A 30 -5.29 -4.26 -11.10
C PRO A 30 -5.20 -5.55 -11.91
N GLN A 31 -5.36 -6.72 -11.27
CA GLN A 31 -5.21 -8.03 -11.91
C GLN A 31 -6.53 -8.64 -12.39
N CYS A 32 -7.63 -8.48 -11.64
CA CYS A 32 -8.95 -9.05 -12.00
C CYS A 32 -10.05 -8.01 -12.19
N GLY A 33 -9.83 -6.75 -11.84
CA GLY A 33 -10.83 -5.68 -11.98
C GLY A 33 -11.92 -5.67 -10.90
N ASP A 34 -11.96 -6.66 -10.01
CA ASP A 34 -12.86 -6.65 -8.86
C ASP A 34 -12.42 -5.64 -7.79
N GLU A 35 -13.29 -5.36 -6.84
CA GLU A 35 -12.93 -4.54 -5.69
C GLU A 35 -11.79 -5.19 -4.88
N ARG A 36 -10.81 -4.38 -4.45
CA ARG A 36 -9.80 -4.85 -3.50
C ARG A 36 -10.45 -5.28 -2.19
N GLY A 37 -9.80 -6.20 -1.48
CA GLY A 37 -10.28 -6.69 -0.19
C GLY A 37 -10.47 -5.60 0.86
N GLU A 38 -11.03 -5.98 2.01
CA GLU A 38 -11.16 -5.07 3.14
C GLU A 38 -9.80 -4.63 3.69
N LEU A 39 -9.72 -3.38 4.13
CA LEU A 39 -8.55 -2.84 4.78
C LEU A 39 -8.45 -3.40 6.20
N VAL A 40 -7.30 -3.97 6.51
CA VAL A 40 -6.95 -4.45 7.84
C VAL A 40 -5.59 -3.91 8.24
N GLY A 41 -5.41 -3.68 9.54
CA GLY A 41 -4.10 -3.34 10.08
C GLY A 41 -3.15 -4.52 10.00
N THR A 42 -1.93 -4.29 9.54
CA THR A 42 -0.86 -5.28 9.46
C THR A 42 0.47 -4.68 9.90
N THR A 43 1.53 -5.49 9.86
CA THR A 43 2.90 -5.05 10.20
C THR A 43 3.86 -5.41 9.08
N SER A 44 4.54 -4.40 8.55
CA SER A 44 5.73 -4.57 7.71
C SER A 44 6.96 -4.79 8.59
N TYR A 45 7.82 -5.71 8.17
CA TYR A 45 9.05 -6.07 8.87
C TYR A 45 10.28 -5.75 8.01
N ASP A 46 11.27 -5.14 8.65
CA ASP A 46 12.62 -4.90 8.12
C ASP A 46 13.61 -5.42 9.17
N GLY A 47 14.01 -6.69 9.02
CA GLY A 47 14.67 -7.43 10.09
C GLY A 47 13.78 -7.55 11.34
N SER A 48 14.27 -7.09 12.50
CA SER A 48 13.49 -7.02 13.74
C SER A 48 12.64 -5.75 13.87
N CYS A 49 12.77 -4.80 12.95
CA CYS A 49 12.04 -3.54 12.99
C CYS A 49 10.62 -3.72 12.47
N ARG A 50 9.64 -3.06 13.12
CA ARG A 50 8.21 -3.22 12.86
C ARG A 50 7.60 -1.88 12.48
N LEU A 51 6.83 -1.84 11.40
CA LEU A 51 6.06 -0.67 11.00
C LEU A 51 4.60 -1.07 10.81
N TYR A 52 3.69 -0.45 11.56
CA TYR A 52 2.25 -0.68 11.40
C TYR A 52 1.75 0.01 10.14
N CYS A 53 1.01 -0.72 9.31
CA CYS A 53 0.52 -0.26 8.02
C CYS A 53 -0.78 -0.96 7.65
N ASP A 54 -1.36 -0.59 6.53
CA ASP A 54 -2.56 -1.20 5.98
C ASP A 54 -2.20 -2.39 5.08
N GLY A 55 -3.05 -3.42 5.13
CA GLY A 55 -3.02 -4.58 4.26
C GLY A 55 -4.44 -5.00 3.86
N TRP A 56 -4.55 -5.86 2.86
CA TRP A 56 -5.81 -6.42 2.39
C TRP A 56 -5.56 -7.72 1.65
N SER A 57 -6.61 -8.53 1.49
CA SER A 57 -6.58 -9.77 0.72
C SER A 57 -7.49 -9.66 -0.48
N ASN A 58 -6.92 -9.67 -1.68
CA ASN A 58 -7.71 -9.56 -2.91
C ASN A 58 -8.48 -10.87 -3.19
N PRO A 59 -9.73 -10.80 -3.68
CA PRO A 59 -10.58 -11.98 -3.89
C PRO A 59 -9.98 -12.97 -4.90
N CYS A 60 -9.21 -12.47 -5.88
CA CYS A 60 -8.51 -13.33 -6.85
C CYS A 60 -7.19 -13.93 -6.32
N GLY A 61 -6.84 -13.69 -5.05
CA GLY A 61 -5.66 -14.25 -4.39
C GLY A 61 -4.33 -13.58 -4.70
N HIS A 62 -4.29 -12.61 -5.62
CA HIS A 62 -3.05 -11.87 -5.90
C HIS A 62 -2.69 -10.92 -4.73
N VAL A 63 -1.38 -10.76 -4.51
CA VAL A 63 -0.86 -9.87 -3.45
C VAL A 63 -0.41 -8.55 -4.06
N ASP A 64 -0.96 -7.46 -3.56
CA ASP A 64 -0.51 -6.11 -3.86
C ASP A 64 0.80 -5.81 -3.12
N LYS A 65 1.93 -5.97 -3.81
CA LYS A 65 3.23 -5.56 -3.26
C LYS A 65 3.25 -4.05 -3.07
N TYR A 66 3.81 -3.56 -1.96
CA TYR A 66 3.92 -2.12 -1.70
C TYR A 66 4.61 -1.34 -2.84
N SER A 67 5.58 -1.94 -3.54
CA SER A 67 6.20 -1.33 -4.72
C SER A 67 5.23 -1.15 -5.91
N ALA A 68 4.30 -2.08 -6.12
CA ALA A 68 3.26 -1.95 -7.14
C ALA A 68 2.22 -0.90 -6.74
N VAL A 69 1.81 -0.89 -5.46
CA VAL A 69 0.89 0.13 -4.91
C VAL A 69 1.46 1.54 -5.08
N LYS A 70 2.76 1.74 -4.79
CA LYS A 70 3.43 3.03 -5.03
C LYS A 70 3.45 3.44 -6.50
N LYS A 71 3.70 2.50 -7.42
CA LYS A 71 3.66 2.77 -8.87
C LYS A 71 2.27 3.16 -9.35
N GLU A 72 1.24 2.46 -8.87
CA GLU A 72 -0.15 2.82 -9.16
C GLU A 72 -0.48 4.21 -8.62
N ALA A 73 -0.10 4.51 -7.38
CA ALA A 73 -0.33 5.80 -6.76
C ALA A 73 0.32 6.95 -7.55
N LEU A 74 1.51 6.74 -8.11
CA LEU A 74 2.19 7.68 -8.99
C LEU A 74 1.48 7.86 -10.34
N ALA A 75 0.88 6.80 -10.89
CA ALA A 75 0.29 6.81 -12.21
C ALA A 75 -1.19 7.20 -12.26
N ASN A 76 -1.92 7.08 -11.13
CA ASN A 76 -3.38 7.18 -11.12
C ASN A 76 -3.92 8.62 -11.05
N GLY A 77 -3.05 9.63 -10.94
CA GLY A 77 -3.43 11.05 -10.88
C GLY A 77 -4.14 11.47 -9.59
N LEU A 78 -4.17 10.63 -8.55
CA LEU A 78 -4.82 10.92 -7.26
C LEU A 78 -3.85 11.44 -6.19
N ASN A 79 -2.54 11.43 -6.48
CA ASN A 79 -1.49 11.74 -5.52
C ASN A 79 -0.53 12.77 -6.13
N GLU A 80 -0.36 13.91 -5.45
CA GLU A 80 0.47 15.01 -5.93
C GLU A 80 1.96 14.65 -5.90
N GLU A 81 2.43 13.99 -4.83
CA GLU A 81 3.81 13.52 -4.69
C GLU A 81 3.88 12.20 -3.91
N VAL A 82 4.26 11.11 -4.58
CA VAL A 82 4.54 9.81 -3.94
C VAL A 82 6.02 9.50 -4.17
N THR A 83 6.91 9.89 -3.26
CA THR A 83 8.32 9.49 -3.39
C THR A 83 8.45 7.98 -3.19
N ALA A 84 8.73 7.27 -4.29
CA ALA A 84 8.84 5.81 -4.35
C ALA A 84 10.14 5.26 -3.75
#